data_AF-A0A536CML2-F1
#
_entry.id   AF-A0A536CML2-F1
#
_cell.length_a   1.000
_cell.length_b   1.000
_cell.length_c   1.000
_cell.angle_alpha   90.00
_cell.angle_beta   90.00
_cell.angle_gamma   90.00
#
_symmetry.space_group_name_H-M   'P 1'
#
loop_
_entity.id
_entity.type
_entity.pdbx_description
1 polymer ?
#
loop_
_entity_poly.entity_id
_entity_poly.type
_entity_poly.pdbx_seq_one_letter_code
_entity_poly.pdbx_strand_id
1 'polypeptide(L)'
;MATSVPTAVATPGPTRAVSVAVAARSPTPTVALVGDYATLLQPRLETLQQGLRRLEQQLSVLQTAPLRMAEDDWRTQFRNTLDDLSTMSADLRSLGTRVGAQLPLNAEVLKLTNDVDFVADEYRMALDYDPDSSHFIRAGRAEKTTADELASVVADVRRNLRVTPTPHA
;
A
#
# COMPACT_ATOMS: atom_id res chain seq x y z
N MET A 1 10.71 -86.20 14.56
CA MET A 1 10.89 -85.66 15.93
C MET A 1 10.68 -84.17 15.86
N ALA A 2 9.63 -83.66 16.51
CA ALA A 2 9.25 -82.26 16.53
C ALA A 2 9.40 -81.74 17.96
N THR A 3 10.05 -80.58 18.12
CA THR A 3 10.18 -79.90 19.42
C THR A 3 9.65 -78.49 19.25
N SER A 4 8.49 -78.23 19.85
CA SER A 4 7.80 -76.95 19.88
C SER A 4 8.51 -75.97 20.83
N VAL A 5 8.72 -74.74 20.37
CA VAL A 5 9.22 -73.62 21.18
C VAL A 5 8.01 -72.88 21.78
N PRO A 6 8.00 -72.53 23.08
CA PRO A 6 6.90 -71.77 23.66
C PRO A 6 7.07 -70.26 23.39
N THR A 7 6.03 -69.66 22.82
CA THR A 7 5.91 -68.21 22.62
C THR A 7 5.54 -67.53 23.94
N ALA A 8 6.43 -66.69 24.48
CA ALA A 8 6.11 -65.80 25.60
C ALA A 8 5.42 -64.53 25.05
N VAL A 9 4.17 -64.31 25.47
CA VAL A 9 3.41 -63.08 25.18
C VAL A 9 3.81 -62.01 26.19
N ALA A 10 4.43 -60.93 25.71
CA ALA A 10 4.75 -59.76 26.52
C ALA A 10 3.52 -58.86 26.66
N THR A 11 3.05 -58.66 27.88
CA THR A 11 1.97 -57.73 28.22
C THR A 11 2.46 -56.28 28.09
N PRO A 12 1.81 -55.40 27.32
CA PRO A 12 2.18 -53.98 27.29
C PRO A 12 1.72 -53.28 28.59
N GLY A 13 2.66 -52.64 29.28
CA GLY A 13 2.40 -51.81 30.46
C GLY A 13 1.69 -50.49 30.12
N PRO A 14 1.10 -49.79 31.10
CA PRO A 14 0.25 -48.63 30.86
C PRO A 14 1.04 -47.47 30.26
N THR A 15 0.59 -47.03 29.08
CA THR A 15 1.11 -45.86 28.37
C THR A 15 0.91 -44.61 29.22
N ARG A 16 2.02 -44.00 29.67
CA ARG A 16 2.02 -42.70 30.35
C ARG A 16 1.49 -41.64 29.39
N ALA A 17 0.35 -41.03 29.70
CA ALA A 17 -0.20 -39.94 28.91
C ALA A 17 0.76 -38.74 28.94
N VAL A 18 1.38 -38.44 27.80
CA VAL A 18 2.14 -37.22 27.59
C VAL A 18 1.13 -36.12 27.27
N SER A 19 0.87 -35.23 28.22
CA SER A 19 0.10 -34.02 27.99
C SER A 19 0.91 -33.10 27.07
N VAL A 20 0.65 -33.17 25.77
CA VAL A 20 1.15 -32.19 24.81
C VAL A 20 0.33 -30.92 25.05
N ALA A 21 0.97 -29.91 25.64
CA ALA A 21 0.42 -28.56 25.66
C ALA A 21 0.36 -28.06 24.21
N VAL A 22 -0.83 -28.10 23.61
CA VAL A 22 -1.12 -27.39 22.37
C VAL A 22 -0.93 -25.92 22.68
N ALA A 23 0.07 -25.29 22.06
CA ALA A 23 0.21 -23.84 22.07
C ALA A 23 -1.14 -23.26 21.64
N ALA A 24 -1.78 -22.51 22.54
CA ALA A 24 -2.98 -21.76 22.22
C ALA A 24 -2.69 -20.97 20.93
N ARG A 25 -3.49 -21.21 19.89
CA ARG A 25 -3.42 -20.44 18.65
C ARG A 25 -3.40 -18.97 19.06
N SER A 26 -2.36 -18.24 18.64
CA SER A 26 -2.29 -16.80 18.81
C SER A 26 -3.64 -16.21 18.46
N PRO A 27 -4.23 -15.34 19.30
CA PRO A 27 -5.53 -14.77 18.99
C PRO A 27 -5.45 -14.14 17.61
N THR A 28 -6.29 -14.60 16.70
CA THR A 28 -6.52 -13.91 15.43
C THR A 28 -6.77 -12.46 15.80
N PRO A 29 -5.98 -11.48 15.31
CA PRO A 29 -6.18 -10.09 15.68
C PRO A 29 -7.63 -9.73 15.39
N THR A 30 -8.37 -9.43 16.46
CA THR A 30 -9.78 -9.11 16.39
C THR A 30 -9.93 -7.91 15.46
N VAL A 31 -10.70 -8.07 14.38
CA VAL A 31 -11.00 -7.03 13.38
C VAL A 31 -11.45 -5.70 14.02
N ALA A 32 -11.93 -5.73 15.27
CA ALA A 32 -12.31 -4.56 16.06
C ALA A 32 -11.16 -3.62 16.47
N LEU A 33 -9.87 -4.02 16.36
CA LEU A 33 -8.72 -3.19 16.76
C LEU A 33 -8.04 -2.45 15.60
N VAL A 34 -8.45 -2.71 14.36
CA VAL A 34 -7.93 -2.07 13.16
C VAL A 34 -9.15 -1.45 12.47
N GLY A 35 -9.23 -0.12 12.38
CA GLY A 35 -10.43 0.58 11.88
C GLY A 35 -10.94 0.07 10.53
N ASP A 36 -12.17 0.43 10.16
CA ASP A 36 -12.69 0.07 8.84
C ASP A 36 -11.78 0.58 7.69
N TYR A 37 -11.90 -0.03 6.52
CA TYR A 37 -11.04 0.26 5.38
C TYR A 37 -11.00 1.77 5.06
N ALA A 38 -12.13 2.48 5.13
CA ALA A 38 -12.20 3.91 4.88
C ALA A 38 -11.43 4.74 5.92
N THR A 39 -11.52 4.37 7.20
CA THR A 39 -10.82 5.02 8.31
C THR A 39 -9.30 4.88 8.19
N LEU A 40 -8.84 3.71 7.73
CA LEU A 40 -7.41 3.48 7.51
C LEU A 40 -6.90 4.12 6.21
N LEU A 41 -7.77 4.28 5.22
CA LEU A 41 -7.46 4.83 3.92
C LEU A 41 -7.30 6.36 3.96
N GLN A 42 -8.17 7.07 4.69
CA GLN A 42 -8.15 8.53 4.77
C GLN A 42 -6.76 9.15 5.04
N PRO A 43 -6.06 8.80 6.14
CA PRO A 43 -4.77 9.42 6.44
C PRO A 43 -3.71 9.15 5.36
N ARG A 44 -3.76 7.98 4.71
CA ARG A 44 -2.82 7.61 3.64
C ARG A 44 -3.06 8.40 2.36
N LEU A 45 -4.32 8.60 1.99
CA LEU A 45 -4.68 9.45 0.86
C LEU A 45 -4.28 10.91 1.11
N GLU A 46 -4.43 11.40 2.34
CA GLU A 46 -3.97 12.75 2.72
C GLU A 46 -2.44 12.88 2.63
N THR A 47 -1.69 11.85 3.05
CA THR A 47 -0.23 11.80 2.86
C THR A 47 0.15 11.77 1.37
N LEU A 48 -0.53 10.97 0.55
CA LEU A 48 -0.34 10.95 -0.90
C LEU A 48 -0.63 12.33 -1.52
N GLN A 49 -1.67 13.03 -1.06
CA GLN A 49 -2.02 14.38 -1.52
C GLN A 49 -0.96 15.42 -1.14
N GLN A 50 -0.28 15.24 0.00
CA GLN A 50 0.89 16.06 0.34
C GLN A 50 2.09 15.71 -0.55
N GLY A 51 2.28 14.44 -0.90
CA GLY A 51 3.29 13.99 -1.87
C GLY A 51 3.12 14.64 -3.24
N LEU A 52 1.91 14.57 -3.82
CA LEU A 52 1.63 15.19 -5.12
C LEU A 52 1.80 16.71 -5.10
N ARG A 53 1.40 17.39 -4.02
CA ARG A 53 1.67 18.84 -3.87
C ARG A 53 3.16 19.17 -3.80
N ARG A 54 3.98 18.32 -3.17
CA ARG A 54 5.45 18.47 -3.18
C ARG A 54 6.00 18.30 -4.59
N LEU A 55 5.50 17.33 -5.35
CA LEU A 55 5.85 17.15 -6.76
C LEU A 55 5.48 18.38 -7.59
N GLU A 56 4.24 18.87 -7.48
CA GLU A 56 3.76 20.08 -8.16
C GLU A 56 4.64 21.29 -7.85
N GLN A 57 5.06 21.47 -6.59
CA GLN A 57 5.98 22.55 -6.20
C GLN A 57 7.32 22.42 -6.92
N GLN A 58 7.90 21.22 -7.00
CA GLN A 58 9.14 21.02 -7.73
C GLN A 58 8.99 21.31 -9.23
N LEU A 59 7.85 20.94 -9.82
CA LEU A 59 7.53 21.23 -11.21
C LEU A 59 7.33 22.74 -11.46
N SER A 60 6.74 23.47 -10.50
CA SER A 60 6.55 24.92 -10.60
C SER A 60 7.88 25.68 -10.65
N VAL A 61 8.90 25.19 -9.94
CA VAL A 61 10.26 25.75 -9.99
C VAL A 61 10.81 25.68 -11.42
N LEU A 62 10.56 24.58 -12.14
CA LEU A 62 11.05 24.42 -13.52
C LEU A 62 10.38 25.39 -14.50
N GLN A 63 9.18 25.88 -14.22
CA GLN A 63 8.52 26.87 -15.07
C GLN A 63 9.25 28.22 -15.06
N THR A 64 9.94 28.53 -13.96
CA THR A 64 10.66 29.81 -13.79
C THR A 64 12.18 29.66 -13.89
N ALA A 65 12.71 28.47 -13.63
CA ALA A 65 14.13 28.16 -13.70
C ALA A 65 14.37 26.75 -14.31
N PRO A 66 14.20 26.56 -15.64
CA PRO A 66 14.35 25.26 -16.28
C PRO A 66 15.73 24.62 -16.09
N LEU A 67 16.78 25.44 -15.96
CA LEU A 67 18.16 24.98 -15.74
C LEU A 67 18.35 24.20 -14.42
N ARG A 68 17.42 24.31 -13.47
CA ARG A 68 17.41 23.51 -12.23
C ARG A 68 17.43 22.00 -12.50
N MET A 69 16.92 21.55 -13.65
CA MET A 69 16.97 20.12 -14.04
C MET A 69 18.39 19.58 -14.23
N ALA A 70 19.38 20.44 -14.42
CA ALA A 70 20.80 20.07 -14.53
C ALA A 70 21.52 20.07 -13.17
N GLU A 71 20.88 20.54 -12.10
CA GLU A 71 21.48 20.60 -10.76
C GLU A 71 21.28 19.27 -10.02
N ASP A 72 22.38 18.68 -9.53
CA ASP A 72 22.34 17.39 -8.83
C ASP A 72 21.46 17.40 -7.57
N ASP A 73 21.50 18.49 -6.80
CA ASP A 73 20.69 18.65 -5.58
C ASP A 73 19.19 18.64 -5.91
N TRP A 74 18.78 19.41 -6.93
CA TRP A 74 17.38 19.45 -7.35
C TRP A 74 16.93 18.09 -7.90
N ARG A 75 17.75 17.45 -8.75
CA ARG A 75 17.47 16.11 -9.29
C ARG A 75 17.31 15.07 -8.18
N THR A 76 18.15 15.15 -7.16
CA THR A 76 18.09 14.25 -5.99
C THR A 76 16.81 14.47 -5.20
N GLN A 77 16.44 15.71 -4.92
CA GLN A 77 15.18 16.04 -4.23
C GLN A 77 13.96 15.59 -5.03
N PHE A 78 13.99 15.77 -6.35
CA PHE A 78 12.92 15.35 -7.24
C PHE A 78 12.78 13.82 -7.24
N ARG A 79 13.88 13.07 -7.40
CA ARG A 79 13.88 11.59 -7.31
C ARG A 79 13.34 11.08 -5.98
N ASN A 80 13.78 11.65 -4.86
CA ASN A 80 13.26 11.30 -3.53
C ASN A 80 11.74 11.52 -3.43
N THR A 81 11.22 12.57 -4.07
CA THR A 81 9.77 12.82 -4.12
C THR A 81 9.03 11.73 -4.90
N LEU A 82 9.61 11.25 -6.02
CA LEU A 82 9.02 10.15 -6.80
C LEU A 82 9.06 8.81 -6.03
N ASP A 83 10.12 8.57 -5.27
CA ASP A 83 10.27 7.38 -4.42
C ASP A 83 9.28 7.39 -3.25
N ASP A 84 9.07 8.55 -2.63
CA ASP A 84 8.01 8.78 -1.63
C ASP A 84 6.63 8.42 -2.21
N LEU A 85 6.31 8.92 -3.42
CA LEU A 85 5.04 8.64 -4.10
C LEU A 85 4.85 7.15 -4.39
N SER A 86 5.89 6.48 -4.88
CA SER A 86 5.87 5.04 -5.17
C SER A 86 5.67 4.22 -3.89
N THR A 87 6.29 4.65 -2.78
CA THR A 87 6.12 4.01 -1.47
C THR A 87 4.68 4.16 -0.95
N MET A 88 4.10 5.35 -1.07
CA MET A 88 2.71 5.61 -0.67
C MET A 88 1.70 4.82 -1.52
N SER A 89 1.95 4.74 -2.83
CA SER A 89 1.17 3.91 -3.76
C SER A 89 1.19 2.43 -3.36
N ALA A 90 2.37 1.89 -3.07
CA ALA A 90 2.52 0.51 -2.61
C ALA A 90 1.80 0.25 -1.26
N ASP A 91 1.86 1.21 -0.32
CA ASP A 91 1.15 1.10 0.95
C ASP A 91 -0.37 1.03 0.76
N LEU A 92 -0.93 1.92 -0.07
CA LEU A 92 -2.36 1.94 -0.42
C LEU A 92 -2.83 0.63 -1.07
N ARG A 93 -2.04 0.11 -2.02
CA ARG A 93 -2.30 -1.19 -2.65
C ARG A 93 -2.30 -2.32 -1.62
N SER A 94 -1.35 -2.30 -0.69
CA SER A 94 -1.24 -3.31 0.35
C SER A 94 -2.39 -3.25 1.35
N LEU A 95 -2.91 -2.06 1.66
CA LEU A 95 -4.02 -1.87 2.59
C LEU A 95 -5.26 -2.64 2.13
N GLY A 96 -5.60 -2.55 0.83
CA GLY A 96 -6.77 -3.22 0.27
C GLY A 96 -6.75 -4.73 0.45
N THR A 97 -5.56 -5.34 0.31
CA THR A 97 -5.35 -6.79 0.48
C THR A 97 -5.47 -7.25 1.94
N ARG A 98 -5.10 -6.40 2.90
CA ARG A 98 -5.02 -6.77 4.32
C ARG A 98 -6.34 -6.61 5.07
N VAL A 99 -7.13 -5.60 4.71
CA VAL A 99 -8.30 -5.16 5.51
C VAL A 99 -9.62 -5.70 4.97
N GLY A 100 -9.62 -6.31 3.77
CA GLY A 100 -10.85 -6.81 3.14
C GLY A 100 -11.70 -5.66 2.58
N ALA A 101 -11.14 -4.98 1.59
CA ALA A 101 -11.67 -3.70 1.11
C ALA A 101 -13.08 -3.79 0.48
N GLN A 102 -13.83 -2.70 0.60
CA GLN A 102 -15.10 -2.52 -0.11
C GLN A 102 -14.83 -2.44 -1.62
N LEU A 103 -15.47 -3.32 -2.41
CA LEU A 103 -15.16 -3.51 -3.83
C LEU A 103 -15.12 -2.22 -4.67
N PRO A 104 -16.09 -1.28 -4.57
CA PRO A 104 -16.06 -0.06 -5.38
C PRO A 104 -14.92 0.89 -5.01
N LEU A 105 -14.80 1.23 -3.72
CA LEU A 105 -13.76 2.15 -3.24
C LEU A 105 -12.34 1.58 -3.47
N ASN A 106 -12.17 0.27 -3.28
CA ASN A 106 -10.89 -0.36 -3.54
C ASN A 106 -10.50 -0.30 -5.03
N ALA A 107 -11.46 -0.43 -5.94
CA ALA A 107 -11.18 -0.32 -7.36
C ALA A 107 -10.69 1.10 -7.75
N GLU A 108 -11.31 2.14 -7.18
CA GLU A 108 -10.88 3.53 -7.35
C GLU A 108 -9.47 3.76 -6.78
N VAL A 109 -9.20 3.24 -5.57
CA VAL A 109 -7.87 3.34 -4.95
C VAL A 109 -6.82 2.59 -5.76
N LEU A 110 -7.13 1.39 -6.29
CA LEU A 110 -6.19 0.63 -7.11
C LEU A 110 -5.88 1.35 -8.43
N LYS A 111 -6.89 1.93 -9.08
CA LYS A 111 -6.69 2.78 -10.26
C LYS A 111 -5.76 3.95 -9.92
N LEU A 112 -6.07 4.68 -8.85
CA LEU A 112 -5.25 5.80 -8.38
C LEU A 112 -3.80 5.38 -8.11
N THR A 113 -3.55 4.22 -7.49
CA THR A 113 -2.17 3.73 -7.26
C THR A 113 -1.44 3.45 -8.56
N ASN A 114 -2.12 2.94 -9.59
CA ASN A 114 -1.50 2.72 -10.90
C ASN A 114 -1.19 4.04 -11.60
N ASP A 115 -2.07 5.04 -11.46
CA ASP A 115 -1.84 6.37 -12.04
C ASP A 115 -0.66 7.08 -11.36
N VAL A 116 -0.53 6.96 -10.03
CA VAL A 116 0.64 7.46 -9.28
C VAL A 116 1.93 6.78 -9.71
N ASP A 117 1.91 5.45 -9.86
CA ASP A 117 3.08 4.69 -10.32
C ASP A 117 3.48 5.11 -11.73
N PHE A 118 2.51 5.29 -12.63
CA PHE A 118 2.76 5.82 -13.98
C PHE A 118 3.42 7.20 -13.95
N VAL A 119 2.90 8.13 -13.13
CA VAL A 119 3.50 9.47 -12.99
C VAL A 119 4.95 9.38 -12.50
N ALA A 120 5.20 8.56 -11.48
CA ALA A 120 6.54 8.40 -10.91
C ALA A 120 7.52 7.81 -11.94
N ASP A 121 7.11 6.76 -12.66
CA ASP A 121 7.96 6.09 -13.64
C ASP A 121 8.24 6.96 -14.86
N GLU A 122 7.24 7.69 -15.36
CA GLU A 122 7.45 8.62 -16.47
C GLU A 122 8.37 9.78 -16.10
N TYR A 123 8.26 10.32 -14.89
CA TYR A 123 9.22 11.32 -14.43
C TYR A 123 10.63 10.75 -14.21
N ARG A 124 10.78 9.49 -13.79
CA ARG A 124 12.10 8.82 -13.71
C ARG A 124 12.71 8.68 -15.10
N MET A 125 11.94 8.18 -16.07
CA MET A 125 12.38 8.12 -17.47
C MET A 125 12.77 9.51 -17.99
N ALA A 126 11.97 10.53 -17.66
CA ALA A 126 12.24 11.91 -18.03
C ALA A 126 13.59 12.43 -17.49
N LEU A 127 13.92 12.09 -16.25
CA LEU A 127 15.18 12.48 -15.62
C LEU A 127 16.39 11.73 -16.20
N ASP A 128 16.24 10.45 -16.49
CA ASP A 128 17.35 9.61 -16.93
C ASP A 128 17.73 9.91 -18.38
N TYR A 129 16.75 9.98 -19.29
CA TYR A 129 16.97 10.38 -20.69
C TYR A 129 15.65 10.71 -21.40
N ASP A 130 15.48 11.97 -21.83
CA ASP A 130 14.26 12.44 -22.52
C ASP A 130 14.56 13.49 -23.60
N PRO A 131 15.15 13.06 -24.73
CA PRO A 131 15.70 13.97 -25.74
C PRO A 131 14.62 14.79 -26.46
N ASP A 132 13.38 14.32 -26.47
CA ASP A 132 12.22 14.98 -27.09
C ASP A 132 11.19 15.50 -26.07
N SER A 133 11.52 15.45 -24.77
CA SER A 133 10.64 15.85 -23.66
C SER A 133 9.32 15.06 -23.59
N SER A 134 9.20 13.92 -24.27
CA SER A 134 7.95 13.19 -24.41
C SER A 134 7.51 12.57 -23.09
N HIS A 135 8.45 12.00 -22.32
CA HIS A 135 8.19 11.44 -21.00
C HIS A 135 7.78 12.54 -20.01
N PHE A 136 8.50 13.66 -20.00
CA PHE A 136 8.20 14.79 -19.12
C PHE A 136 6.80 15.38 -19.39
N ILE A 137 6.42 15.55 -20.66
CA ILE A 137 5.09 16.07 -21.04
C ILE A 137 3.98 15.08 -20.68
N ARG A 138 4.19 13.78 -20.89
CA ARG A 138 3.23 12.73 -20.52
C ARG A 138 3.03 12.66 -19.01
N ALA A 139 4.13 12.67 -18.26
CA ALA A 139 4.12 12.70 -16.80
C ALA A 139 3.35 13.92 -16.27
N GLY A 140 3.62 15.12 -16.80
CA GLY A 140 2.95 16.35 -16.37
C GLY A 140 1.47 16.43 -16.72
N ARG A 141 0.99 15.69 -17.74
CA ARG A 141 -0.45 15.56 -18.00
C ARG A 141 -1.09 14.57 -17.03
N ALA A 142 -0.44 13.42 -16.83
CA ALA A 142 -0.93 12.41 -15.91
C ALA A 142 -0.98 12.93 -14.47
N GLU A 143 0.05 13.64 -14.02
CA GLU A 143 0.15 14.23 -12.68
C GLU A 143 -1.09 15.07 -12.33
N LYS A 144 -1.49 15.97 -13.24
CA LYS A 144 -2.70 16.80 -13.06
C LYS A 144 -3.96 15.96 -12.95
N THR A 145 -4.14 14.99 -13.85
CA THR A 145 -5.30 14.09 -13.81
C THR A 145 -5.32 13.27 -12.52
N THR A 146 -4.18 12.71 -12.11
CA THR A 146 -4.03 11.95 -10.86
C THR A 146 -4.33 12.83 -9.64
N ALA A 147 -3.90 14.09 -9.63
CA ALA A 147 -4.18 15.03 -8.54
C ALA A 147 -5.69 15.33 -8.40
N ASP A 148 -6.38 15.54 -9.52
CA ASP A 148 -7.84 15.75 -9.55
C ASP A 148 -8.59 14.50 -9.08
N GLU A 149 -8.19 13.32 -9.55
CA GLU A 149 -8.78 12.05 -9.12
C GLU A 149 -8.57 11.78 -7.63
N LEU A 150 -7.36 12.02 -7.12
CA LEU A 150 -7.06 11.91 -5.70
C LEU A 150 -7.95 12.84 -4.87
N ALA A 151 -8.13 14.10 -5.31
CA ALA A 151 -8.99 15.04 -4.61
C ALA A 151 -10.45 14.55 -4.54
N SER A 152 -10.95 13.92 -5.61
CA SER A 152 -12.28 13.29 -5.63
C SER A 152 -12.37 12.13 -4.63
N VAL A 153 -11.42 11.18 -4.68
CA VAL A 153 -11.41 10.01 -3.79
C VAL A 153 -11.31 10.43 -2.33
N VAL A 154 -10.46 11.42 -1.99
CA VAL A 154 -10.39 11.98 -0.63
C VAL A 154 -11.73 12.57 -0.19
N ALA A 155 -12.41 13.31 -1.08
CA ALA A 155 -13.71 13.89 -0.77
C ALA A 155 -14.78 12.81 -0.53
N ASP A 156 -14.78 11.74 -1.33
CA ASP A 156 -15.73 10.64 -1.21
C ASP A 156 -15.49 9.80 0.05
N VAL A 157 -14.24 9.50 0.39
CA VAL A 157 -13.87 8.85 1.65
C VAL A 157 -14.32 9.67 2.85
N ARG A 158 -14.06 10.99 2.85
CA ARG A 158 -14.51 11.90 3.91
C ARG A 158 -16.04 11.96 4.03
N ARG A 159 -16.76 11.92 2.89
CA ARG A 159 -18.23 11.87 2.89
C ARG A 159 -18.73 10.58 3.53
N ASN A 160 -18.17 9.43 3.13
CA ASN A 160 -18.57 8.12 3.65
C ASN A 160 -18.31 7.98 5.17
N LEU A 161 -17.19 8.51 5.65
CA LEU A 161 -16.87 8.52 7.08
C LEU A 161 -17.81 9.41 7.90
N ARG A 162 -18.29 10.53 7.35
CA ARG A 162 -19.25 11.43 8.03
C ARG A 162 -20.67 10.86 8.11
N VAL A 163 -21.04 9.99 7.17
CA VAL A 163 -22.40 9.40 7.09
C VAL A 163 -22.54 8.19 8.00
N THR A 164 -21.43 7.59 8.46
CA THR A 164 -21.46 6.43 9.37
C THR A 164 -21.95 6.90 10.74
N PRO A 165 -23.18 6.53 11.18
CA PRO A 165 -23.71 7.01 12.45
C PRO A 165 -22.92 6.36 13.58
N THR A 166 -22.37 7.18 14.47
CA THR A 166 -21.84 6.73 15.75
C THR A 166 -22.98 6.03 16.50
N PRO A 167 -22.87 4.74 16.85
CA PRO A 167 -23.87 4.13 17.72
C PRO A 167 -23.81 4.88 19.05
N HIS A 168 -24.91 5.53 19.42
CA HIS A 168 -25.08 6.08 20.75
C HIS A 168 -24.96 4.94 21.76
N ALA A 169 -23.97 5.05 22.64
CA ALA A 169 -23.91 4.29 23.89
C ALA A 169 -25.00 4.77 24.86
#